data_AF-A0A2I1HDB3-F1
#
_entry.id   AF-A0A2I1HDB3-F1
#
_cell.length_a   1.000
_cell.length_b   1.000
_cell.length_c   1.000
_cell.angle_alpha   90.00
_cell.angle_beta   90.00
_cell.angle_gamma   90.00
#
_symmetry.space_group_name_H-M   'P 1'
#
loop_
_entity.id
_entity.type
_entity.pdbx_description
1 polymer ?
#
loop_
_entity_poly.entity_id
_entity_poly.type
_entity_poly.pdbx_seq_one_letter_code
_entity_poly.pdbx_strand_id
1 'polypeptide(L)'
;MKYEKYKIRLNKDDINPSEEFKQAIEKALEDMKPLIFLKDVFDEYGHFFPLSIILGKSLKNTLPNSSLSFNFENIERVDLGSPPFESLG
;
A
#
# COMPACT_ATOMS: atom_id res chain seq x y z
N MET A 1 0.97 -21.10 11.33
CA MET A 1 1.98 -20.02 11.13
C MET A 1 1.51 -18.76 11.84
N LYS A 2 2.27 -18.22 12.80
CA LYS A 2 2.05 -16.88 13.35
C LYS A 2 2.73 -15.88 12.43
N TYR A 3 1.97 -14.98 11.82
CA TYR A 3 2.52 -13.85 11.07
C TYR A 3 2.49 -12.63 11.98
N GLU A 4 3.64 -12.26 12.51
CA GLU A 4 3.74 -11.01 13.26
C GLU A 4 3.51 -9.83 12.30
N LYS A 5 2.69 -8.90 12.77
CA LYS A 5 2.43 -7.65 12.08
C LYS A 5 2.77 -6.51 13.02
N TYR A 6 3.54 -5.57 12.51
CA TYR A 6 3.94 -4.38 13.23
C TYR A 6 3.24 -3.19 12.60
N LYS A 7 2.66 -2.32 13.43
CA LYS A 7 2.03 -1.08 12.95
C LYS A 7 2.91 0.09 13.33
N ILE A 8 3.51 0.72 12.34
CA ILE A 8 4.17 2.01 12.49
C ILE A 8 3.11 3.09 12.31
N ARG A 9 3.02 4.02 13.27
CA ARG A 9 2.18 5.21 13.19
C ARG A 9 3.09 6.43 13.21
N LEU A 10 2.95 7.29 12.21
CA LEU A 10 3.65 8.56 12.14
C LEU A 10 2.64 9.65 12.51
N ASN A 11 2.98 10.46 13.50
CA ASN A 11 2.17 11.61 13.86
C ASN A 11 2.45 12.73 12.87
N LYS A 12 1.40 13.34 12.33
CA LYS A 12 1.51 14.43 11.37
C LYS A 12 2.24 15.64 11.96
N ASP A 13 2.02 15.91 13.25
CA ASP A 13 2.60 17.07 13.93
C ASP A 13 4.11 16.92 14.14
N ASP A 14 4.63 15.69 14.07
CA ASP A 14 6.06 15.36 14.23
C ASP A 14 6.79 15.20 12.87
N ILE A 15 6.08 15.43 11.75
CA ILE A 15 6.64 15.34 10.40
C ILE A 15 6.80 16.75 9.83
N ASN A 16 8.01 17.06 9.37
CA ASN A 16 8.31 18.29 8.65
C ASN A 16 8.79 17.98 7.23
N PRO A 17 8.43 18.79 6.22
CA PRO A 17 9.00 18.64 4.89
C PRO A 17 10.51 18.91 4.90
N SER A 18 11.24 18.23 4.03
CA SER A 18 12.66 18.52 3.84
C SER A 18 12.85 19.91 3.20
N GLU A 19 14.02 20.51 3.39
CA GLU A 19 14.30 21.84 2.81
C GLU A 19 14.30 21.79 1.28
N GLU A 20 14.73 20.68 0.69
CA GLU A 20 14.70 20.46 -0.76
C GLU A 20 13.27 20.50 -1.31
N PHE A 21 12.33 19.83 -0.63
CA PHE A 21 10.92 19.86 -1.03
C PHE A 21 10.33 21.26 -0.88
N LYS A 22 10.61 21.96 0.22
CA LYS A 22 10.14 23.35 0.41
C LYS A 22 10.64 24.27 -0.70
N GLN A 23 11.94 24.22 -1.01
CA GLN A 23 12.54 25.01 -2.09
C GLN A 23 11.96 24.66 -3.46
N ALA A 24 11.67 23.38 -3.72
CA ALA A 24 11.03 22.95 -4.96
C ALA A 24 9.62 23.55 -5.10
N ILE A 25 8.84 23.55 -4.01
CA ILE A 25 7.52 24.19 -3.97
C ILE A 25 7.62 25.70 -4.18
N GLU A 26 8.53 26.39 -3.49
CA GLU A 26 8.74 27.83 -3.65
C GLU A 26 9.09 28.20 -5.10
N LYS A 27 10.07 27.50 -5.70
CA LYS A 27 10.45 27.70 -7.10
C LYS A 27 9.29 27.43 -8.07
N ALA A 28 8.51 26.38 -7.82
CA ALA A 28 7.35 26.07 -8.65
C ALA A 28 6.27 27.16 -8.58
N LEU A 29 6.07 27.76 -7.41
CA LEU A 29 5.10 28.85 -7.21
C LEU A 29 5.54 30.17 -7.86
N GLU A 30 6.84 30.45 -7.90
CA GLU A 30 7.41 31.64 -8.53
C GLU A 30 7.52 31.54 -10.07
N ASP A 31 7.30 30.35 -10.64
CA ASP A 31 7.37 30.13 -12.08
C ASP A 31 6.21 30.80 -12.84
N MET A 32 6.42 31.07 -14.13
CA MET A 32 5.41 31.60 -15.06
C MET A 32 4.21 30.65 -15.28
N LYS A 33 4.37 29.34 -15.02
CA LYS A 33 3.33 28.31 -15.16
C LYS A 33 3.27 27.43 -13.91
N PRO A 34 2.87 27.99 -12.76
CA PRO A 34 3.06 27.33 -11.47
C PRO A 34 2.29 26.02 -11.35
N LEU A 35 1.15 25.89 -12.04
CA LEU A 35 0.39 24.64 -12.06
C LEU A 35 1.13 23.48 -12.73
N ILE A 36 1.94 23.75 -13.76
CA ILE A 36 2.70 22.69 -14.45
C ILE A 36 3.86 22.25 -13.55
N PHE A 37 4.62 23.20 -13.03
CA PHE A 37 5.77 22.89 -12.18
C PHE A 37 5.36 22.24 -10.84
N LEU A 38 4.22 22.62 -10.26
CA LEU A 38 3.71 21.91 -9.08
C LEU A 38 3.37 20.45 -9.39
N LYS A 39 2.83 20.15 -10.57
CA LYS A 39 2.58 18.76 -10.98
C LYS A 39 3.89 17.99 -11.07
N ASP A 40 4.92 18.58 -11.69
CA ASP A 40 6.23 17.95 -11.79
C ASP A 40 6.83 17.67 -10.39
N VAL A 41 6.69 18.60 -9.45
CA VAL A 41 7.11 18.40 -8.05
C VAL A 41 6.36 17.24 -7.39
N PHE A 42 5.03 17.14 -7.55
CA PHE A 42 4.28 16.02 -6.97
C PHE A 42 4.51 14.69 -7.70
N ASP A 43 4.85 14.71 -8.98
CA ASP A 43 5.21 13.51 -9.74
C ASP A 43 6.59 12.97 -9.32
N GLU A 44 7.52 13.85 -8.89
CA GLU A 44 8.82 13.46 -8.33
C GLU A 44 8.70 12.98 -6.86
N TYR A 45 8.06 13.76 -5.99
CA TYR A 45 8.03 13.49 -4.54
C TYR A 45 6.88 12.59 -4.08
N GLY A 46 5.86 12.43 -4.93
CA GLY A 46 4.66 11.68 -4.64
C GLY A 46 3.49 12.56 -4.16
N HIS A 47 2.29 12.09 -4.47
CA HIS A 47 1.03 12.78 -4.16
C HIS A 47 0.54 12.54 -2.73
N PHE A 48 1.04 11.49 -2.06
CA PHE A 48 0.58 11.08 -0.72
C PHE A 48 1.74 10.65 0.17
N PHE A 49 1.63 10.95 1.47
CA PHE A 49 2.56 10.49 2.50
C PHE A 49 1.83 9.56 3.49
N PRO A 50 2.23 8.28 3.64
CA PRO A 50 1.54 7.35 4.51
C PRO A 50 1.82 7.64 5.99
N LEU A 51 0.77 7.86 6.79
CA LEU A 51 0.88 8.06 8.25
C LEU A 51 0.77 6.76 9.06
N SER A 52 0.39 5.65 8.43
CA SER A 52 0.24 4.36 9.08
C SER A 52 0.72 3.25 8.14
N ILE A 53 1.73 2.52 8.56
CA ILE A 53 2.35 1.45 7.76
C ILE A 53 2.23 0.14 8.54
N ILE A 54 1.65 -0.88 7.93
CA ILE A 54 1.61 -2.24 8.49
C ILE A 54 2.73 -3.04 7.84
N LEU A 55 3.71 -3.41 8.64
CA LEU A 55 4.81 -4.28 8.24
C LEU A 55 4.49 -5.73 8.60
N GLY A 56 4.86 -6.64 7.70
CA GLY A 56 4.62 -8.07 7.84
C GLY A 56 3.98 -8.66 6.58
N LYS A 57 3.72 -9.97 6.61
CA LYS A 57 3.11 -10.66 5.47
C LYS A 57 1.61 -10.37 5.40
N SER A 58 1.11 -10.09 4.20
CA SER A 58 -0.33 -10.01 3.93
C SER A 58 -0.67 -10.83 2.69
N LEU A 59 -1.65 -11.72 2.80
CA LEU A 59 -2.32 -12.31 1.64
C LEU A 59 -3.63 -11.55 1.46
N LYS A 60 -3.77 -10.88 0.32
CA LYS A 60 -4.98 -10.13 -0.04
C LYS A 60 -5.50 -10.69 -1.35
N ASN A 61 -6.79 -11.02 -1.41
CA ASN A 61 -7.45 -11.31 -2.67
C ASN A 61 -7.81 -9.97 -3.34
N THR A 62 -7.30 -9.71 -4.54
CA THR A 62 -7.56 -8.49 -5.31
C THR A 62 -8.69 -8.66 -6.32
N LEU A 63 -9.39 -9.80 -6.26
CA LEU A 63 -10.47 -10.10 -7.18
C LEU A 63 -11.58 -9.03 -7.04
N PRO A 64 -11.99 -8.36 -8.12
CA PRO A 64 -12.99 -7.30 -8.05
C PRO A 64 -14.29 -7.88 -7.50
N ASN A 65 -14.96 -7.19 -6.57
CA ASN A 65 -16.18 -7.70 -5.91
C ASN A 65 -17.29 -8.13 -6.89
N SER A 66 -17.29 -7.62 -8.14
CA SER A 66 -18.21 -8.02 -9.21
C SER A 66 -18.02 -9.47 -9.68
N SER A 67 -16.83 -10.03 -9.50
CA SER A 67 -16.54 -11.43 -9.81
C SER A 67 -17.05 -12.39 -8.74
N LEU A 68 -17.42 -11.94 -7.53
CA LEU A 68 -17.96 -12.83 -6.49
C LEU A 68 -19.40 -13.29 -6.77
N SER A 69 -19.99 -12.87 -7.90
CA SER A 69 -21.19 -13.49 -8.49
C SER A 69 -20.87 -14.84 -9.18
N PHE A 70 -19.91 -15.61 -8.68
CA PHE A 70 -19.81 -17.01 -9.04
C PHE A 70 -20.85 -17.77 -8.22
N ASN A 71 -21.91 -18.25 -8.90
CA ASN A 71 -22.84 -19.22 -8.32
C ASN A 71 -22.03 -20.37 -7.70
N PHE A 72 -22.09 -20.52 -6.37
CA PHE A 72 -21.35 -21.52 -5.59
C PHE A 72 -21.71 -22.98 -5.93
N GLU A 73 -22.55 -23.23 -6.92
CA GLU A 73 -23.02 -24.56 -7.31
C GLU A 73 -22.03 -25.33 -8.20
N ASN A 74 -21.00 -24.69 -8.77
CA ASN A 74 -20.04 -25.33 -9.69
C ASN A 74 -18.57 -25.10 -9.30
N ILE A 75 -18.21 -25.26 -8.03
CA ILE A 75 -16.80 -25.44 -7.65
C ILE A 75 -16.57 -26.94 -7.47
N GLU A 76 -15.94 -27.59 -8.46
CA GLU A 76 -15.31 -28.88 -8.24
C GLU A 76 -14.31 -28.71 -7.10
N ARG A 77 -14.60 -29.34 -5.96
CA ARG A 77 -13.69 -29.39 -4.83
C ARG A 77 -12.46 -30.18 -5.28
N VAL A 78 -11.39 -29.48 -5.62
CA VAL A 78 -10.08 -30.11 -5.75
C VAL A 78 -9.67 -30.54 -4.35
N ASP A 79 -9.75 -31.85 -4.10
CA ASP A 79 -9.23 -32.46 -2.88
C ASP A 79 -7.70 -32.34 -2.90
N LEU A 80 -7.22 -31.26 -2.29
CA LEU A 80 -5.81 -31.09 -1.97
C LEU A 80 -5.54 -32.07 -0.82
N GLY A 81 -5.30 -33.33 -1.19
CA GLY A 81 -5.11 -34.43 -0.26
C GLY A 81 -4.23 -34.03 0.94
N SER A 82 -4.52 -34.63 2.09
CA SER A 82 -3.91 -34.28 3.37
C SER A 82 -2.37 -34.14 3.26
N PRO A 83 -1.77 -33.05 3.76
CA PRO A 83 -0.32 -32.92 3.77
C PRO A 83 0.28 -34.06 4.60
N PRO A 84 1.38 -34.69 4.16
CA PRO A 84 2.03 -35.76 4.90
C PRO A 84 2.79 -35.14 6.07
N PHE A 85 2.08 -34.79 7.13
CA PHE A 85 2.69 -34.66 8.44
C PHE A 85 2.69 -36.05 9.05
N GLU A 86 3.78 -36.78 8.85
CA GLU A 86 4.10 -37.90 9.71
C GLU A 86 4.15 -37.38 11.15
N SER A 87 3.29 -37.96 11.98
CA SER A 87 3.28 -37.77 13.41
C SER A 87 4.63 -38.24 13.95
N LEU A 88 5.49 -37.31 14.37
CA LEU A 88 6.57 -37.63 15.32
C LEU A 88 5.92 -37.80 16.70
N GLY A 89 5.35 -39.00 16.89
CA GLY A 89 4.97 -39.55 18.19
C GLY A 89 5.91 -40.69 18.54
#